data_AF-J0PG63-F1
#
_entry.id   AF-J0PG63-F1
#
_cell.length_a   1.000
_cell.length_b   1.000
_cell.length_c   1.000
_cell.angle_alpha   90.00
_cell.angle_beta   90.00
_cell.angle_gamma   90.00
#
_symmetry.space_group_name_H-M   'P 1'
#
loop_
_entity.id
_entity.type
_entity.pdbx_description
1 polymer ?
#
loop_
_entity_poly.entity_id
_entity_poly.type
_entity_poly.pdbx_seq_one_letter_code
_entity_poly.pdbx_strand_id
1 'polypeptide(L)'
;MLKEQGLQEKAKPFISDNAVIKTDELEKTLKEMQAEDRDLKVGIIGRVKAGKSSPLNALIFEGAEVLPKAATPMTVSLTILKYANTLSAEVEFYSPKDIAELKNEHARYAREFSRIVEEEVKKQKEKQSLANRAKEGFKSLSNMLNRNKNPEAVPKENILSDEEIVKRAERIAKNELEKDTRLVSSHDQYEKMKKSGSLNTEKLDPRIQANNLQELNQKLLQFVGTNGKYMPYTKAVRISLNNPNLKDLEVIDTPGVNDPIASREERTKALLKDCDVVFIVSPSGQFLTDSDMSLFDRVSHKEGLQEIYFVASQADSAVGSSSVVEKSNQHLPTALENAQKSLSSQLNNIMGALIQTYPNQREVFEKAIKNGVILASGVCFSMHKDFNNQASWERNQKTKEYHNALRNLRHSYPDAFSSDDKSKESLLFLSNMGAIEERLKKAAQEKEKIMSQKLQNYAESQANNLYAFITQLLQDLEEEKRGLKTLILALSKSK
;
A
#
# COMPACT_ATOMS: atom_id res chain seq x y z
N MET A 1 -34.19 -32.91 -15.77
CA MET A 1 -32.72 -32.75 -15.85
C MET A 1 -32.26 -31.64 -16.81
N LEU A 2 -32.73 -31.56 -18.07
CA LEU A 2 -32.34 -30.47 -19.01
C LEU A 2 -32.91 -29.06 -18.70
N LYS A 3 -33.94 -28.93 -17.83
CA LYS A 3 -34.58 -27.64 -17.49
C LYS A 3 -33.91 -26.86 -16.35
N GLU A 4 -33.22 -27.53 -15.43
CA GLU A 4 -32.59 -26.88 -14.25
C GLU A 4 -31.16 -26.40 -14.53
N GLN A 5 -30.44 -27.10 -15.43
CA GLN A 5 -29.04 -26.77 -15.74
C GLN A 5 -28.88 -25.45 -16.51
N GLY A 6 -29.79 -25.12 -17.42
CA GLY A 6 -29.70 -23.90 -18.22
C GLY A 6 -29.89 -22.61 -17.40
N LEU A 7 -30.82 -22.61 -16.44
CA LEU A 7 -31.07 -21.44 -15.59
C LEU A 7 -29.90 -21.19 -14.62
N GLN A 8 -29.34 -22.26 -14.04
CA GLN A 8 -28.21 -22.15 -13.13
C GLN A 8 -26.95 -21.65 -13.84
N GLU A 9 -26.69 -22.08 -15.08
CA GLU A 9 -25.55 -21.59 -15.86
C GLU A 9 -25.74 -20.13 -16.30
N LYS A 10 -26.95 -19.73 -16.72
CA LYS A 10 -27.28 -18.33 -17.04
C LYS A 10 -27.23 -17.41 -15.82
N ALA A 11 -27.52 -17.92 -14.62
CA ALA A 11 -27.48 -17.13 -13.39
C ALA A 11 -26.05 -16.88 -12.88
N LYS A 12 -25.07 -17.73 -13.21
CA LYS A 12 -23.68 -17.63 -12.70
C LYS A 12 -23.03 -16.25 -12.93
N PRO A 13 -23.11 -15.63 -14.13
CA PRO A 13 -22.60 -14.28 -14.34
C PRO A 13 -23.27 -13.27 -13.41
N PHE A 14 -24.60 -13.31 -13.32
CA PHE A 14 -25.36 -12.37 -12.49
C PHE A 14 -25.09 -12.51 -10.98
N ILE A 15 -24.78 -13.72 -10.49
CA ILE A 15 -24.35 -13.93 -9.09
C ILE A 15 -23.06 -13.16 -8.81
N SER A 16 -22.08 -13.25 -9.72
CA SER A 16 -20.80 -12.54 -9.60
C SER A 16 -20.98 -11.03 -9.74
N ASP A 17 -21.78 -10.60 -10.71
CA ASP A 17 -22.00 -9.18 -11.02
C ASP A 17 -22.71 -8.44 -9.87
N ASN A 18 -23.60 -9.13 -9.16
CA ASN A 18 -24.33 -8.58 -8.01
C ASN A 18 -23.69 -8.93 -6.66
N ALA A 19 -22.48 -9.51 -6.65
CA ALA A 19 -21.76 -9.89 -5.42
C ALA A 19 -22.58 -10.75 -4.43
N VAL A 20 -23.47 -11.62 -4.94
CA VAL A 20 -24.31 -12.50 -4.10
C VAL A 20 -23.46 -13.64 -3.54
N ILE A 21 -23.45 -13.77 -2.21
CA ILE A 21 -22.72 -14.82 -1.51
C ILE A 21 -23.62 -16.00 -1.12
N LYS A 22 -23.00 -17.14 -0.81
CA LYS A 22 -23.73 -18.33 -0.34
C LYS A 22 -24.21 -18.14 1.09
N THR A 23 -25.32 -18.80 1.45
CA THR A 23 -25.87 -18.76 2.81
C THR A 23 -24.85 -19.17 3.87
N ASP A 24 -24.05 -20.21 3.64
CA ASP A 24 -23.01 -20.65 4.59
C ASP A 24 -21.94 -19.58 4.81
N GLU A 25 -21.57 -18.84 3.77
CA GLU A 25 -20.60 -17.75 3.82
C GLU A 25 -21.18 -16.53 4.54
N LEU A 26 -22.46 -16.22 4.28
CA LEU A 26 -23.20 -15.18 4.99
C LEU A 26 -23.32 -15.51 6.49
N GLU A 27 -23.75 -16.73 6.84
CA GLU A 27 -23.89 -17.16 8.22
C GLU A 27 -22.55 -17.12 8.97
N LYS A 28 -21.47 -17.58 8.31
CA LYS A 28 -20.12 -17.48 8.86
C LYS A 28 -19.72 -16.02 9.11
N THR A 29 -19.92 -15.14 8.13
CA THR A 29 -19.54 -13.73 8.24
C THR A 29 -20.33 -13.03 9.35
N LEU A 30 -21.65 -13.26 9.43
CA LEU A 30 -22.49 -12.69 10.48
C LEU A 30 -22.08 -13.17 11.88
N LYS A 31 -21.76 -14.47 12.04
CA LYS A 31 -21.24 -15.01 13.31
C LYS A 31 -19.91 -14.37 13.70
N GLU A 32 -19.00 -14.19 12.76
CA GLU A 32 -17.70 -13.53 12.99
C GLU A 32 -17.87 -12.05 13.40
N MET A 33 -18.85 -11.35 12.82
CA MET A 33 -19.17 -9.96 13.19
C MET A 33 -19.85 -9.84 14.56
N GLN A 34 -20.56 -10.87 15.02
CA GLN A 34 -21.32 -10.89 16.28
C GLN A 34 -20.54 -11.46 17.48
N ALA A 35 -19.27 -11.82 17.33
CA ALA A 35 -18.49 -12.39 18.43
C ALA A 35 -18.36 -11.41 19.62
N GLU A 36 -18.83 -11.82 20.80
CA GLU A 36 -18.96 -10.98 22.01
C GLU A 36 -17.63 -10.35 22.46
N ASP A 37 -16.50 -11.05 22.29
CA ASP A 37 -15.15 -10.58 22.67
C ASP A 37 -14.33 -10.04 21.48
N ARG A 38 -14.97 -9.65 20.37
CA ARG A 38 -14.26 -9.12 19.19
C ARG A 38 -13.65 -7.75 19.51
N ASP A 39 -12.34 -7.60 19.32
CA ASP A 39 -11.67 -6.29 19.36
C ASP A 39 -12.11 -5.42 18.18
N LEU A 40 -12.16 -4.10 18.37
CA LEU A 40 -12.41 -3.16 17.29
C LEU A 40 -11.17 -3.10 16.38
N LYS A 41 -11.36 -3.44 15.10
CA LYS A 41 -10.25 -3.51 14.14
C LYS A 41 -9.99 -2.15 13.52
N VAL A 42 -8.80 -1.61 13.75
CA VAL A 42 -8.38 -0.30 13.26
C VAL A 42 -7.33 -0.47 12.16
N GLY A 43 -7.69 -0.19 10.92
CA GLY A 43 -6.76 -0.22 9.79
C GLY A 43 -6.00 1.09 9.63
N ILE A 44 -4.69 1.04 9.44
CA ILE A 44 -3.87 2.20 9.06
C ILE A 44 -3.39 2.00 7.62
N ILE A 45 -3.95 2.81 6.71
CA ILE A 45 -3.69 2.71 5.27
C ILE A 45 -3.03 3.97 4.72
N GLY A 46 -2.39 3.82 3.58
CA GLY A 46 -1.65 4.90 2.94
C GLY A 46 -0.51 4.36 2.11
N ARG A 47 -0.08 5.11 1.10
CA ARG A 47 0.98 4.70 0.17
C ARG A 47 2.32 4.38 0.87
N VAL A 48 3.24 3.76 0.13
CA VAL A 48 4.61 3.53 0.61
C VAL A 48 5.26 4.88 0.94
N LYS A 49 6.00 4.96 2.06
CA LYS A 49 6.56 6.21 2.61
C LYS A 49 5.54 7.30 2.98
N ALA A 50 4.25 6.96 3.12
CA ALA A 50 3.24 7.90 3.65
C ALA A 50 3.44 8.27 5.12
N GLY A 51 4.35 7.59 5.83
CA GLY A 51 4.60 7.83 7.26
C GLY A 51 3.71 7.03 8.22
N LYS A 52 3.02 5.96 7.77
CA LYS A 52 2.09 5.13 8.60
C LYS A 52 2.69 4.59 9.89
N SER A 53 3.88 4.00 9.81
CA SER A 53 4.53 3.41 10.97
C SER A 53 5.06 4.47 11.95
N SER A 54 5.11 5.76 11.57
CA SER A 54 5.59 6.82 12.46
C SER A 54 4.57 7.18 13.56
N PRO A 55 3.27 7.44 13.29
CA PRO A 55 2.24 7.51 14.32
C PRO A 55 2.13 6.24 15.17
N LEU A 56 2.27 5.06 14.57
CA LEU A 56 2.25 3.81 15.33
C LEU A 56 3.42 3.70 16.30
N ASN A 57 4.64 3.97 15.85
CA ASN A 57 5.81 4.00 16.73
C ASN A 57 5.65 5.05 17.83
N ALA A 58 5.07 6.22 17.53
CA ALA A 58 4.80 7.24 18.52
C ALA A 58 3.77 6.81 19.58
N LEU A 59 2.61 6.30 19.16
CA LEU A 59 1.47 5.97 20.02
C LEU A 59 1.67 4.67 20.81
N ILE A 60 2.33 3.68 20.20
CA ILE A 60 2.41 2.32 20.73
C ILE A 60 3.76 2.05 21.42
N PHE A 61 4.84 2.65 20.90
CA PHE A 61 6.21 2.38 21.33
C PHE A 61 6.91 3.63 21.88
N GLU A 62 6.15 4.66 22.26
CA GLU A 62 6.65 5.93 22.81
C GLU A 62 7.75 6.60 21.97
N GLY A 63 7.67 6.45 20.65
CA GLY A 63 8.62 7.03 19.71
C GLY A 63 9.82 6.13 19.38
N ALA A 64 9.94 4.97 20.02
CA ALA A 64 10.95 3.97 19.67
C ALA A 64 10.65 3.35 18.29
N GLU A 65 11.69 3.26 17.45
CA GLU A 65 11.58 2.68 16.10
C GLU A 65 11.56 1.15 16.15
N VAL A 66 10.43 0.58 16.60
CA VAL A 66 10.20 -0.87 16.69
C VAL A 66 9.63 -1.39 15.39
N LEU A 67 8.63 -0.71 14.81
CA LEU A 67 8.13 -1.04 13.49
C LEU A 67 9.13 -0.53 12.44
N PRO A 68 9.54 -1.38 11.48
CA PRO A 68 10.45 -0.95 10.44
C PRO A 68 9.80 0.16 9.61
N LYS A 69 10.47 1.29 9.47
CA LYS A 69 10.10 2.31 8.48
C LYS A 69 10.30 1.69 7.10
N ALA A 70 9.22 1.22 6.47
CA ALA A 70 9.27 0.54 5.18
C ALA A 70 10.02 1.37 4.12
N ALA A 71 11.30 1.05 3.90
CA ALA A 71 12.16 1.75 2.96
C ALA A 71 12.05 1.17 1.54
N THR A 72 11.66 -0.10 1.42
CA THR A 72 11.50 -0.80 0.14
C THR A 72 10.17 -1.57 0.09
N PRO A 73 9.53 -1.71 -1.09
CA PRO A 73 8.29 -2.49 -1.24
C PRO A 73 8.37 -3.95 -0.80
N MET A 74 9.58 -4.48 -0.56
CA MET A 74 9.84 -5.90 -0.34
C MET A 74 9.94 -6.30 1.15
N THR A 75 10.07 -5.36 2.08
CA THR A 75 10.10 -5.68 3.52
C THR A 75 8.72 -6.13 3.99
N VAL A 76 8.68 -7.08 4.94
CA VAL A 76 7.43 -7.50 5.61
C VAL A 76 6.66 -6.27 6.03
N SER A 77 5.43 -6.19 5.56
CA SER A 77 4.71 -4.92 5.50
C SER A 77 3.46 -4.91 6.36
N LEU A 78 2.97 -6.09 6.75
CA LEU A 78 1.75 -6.23 7.53
C LEU A 78 2.09 -6.51 8.99
N THR A 79 1.77 -5.54 9.86
CA THR A 79 1.92 -5.69 11.31
C THR A 79 0.57 -5.54 11.99
N ILE A 80 0.21 -6.52 12.81
CA ILE A 80 -1.00 -6.49 13.62
C ILE A 80 -0.59 -6.25 15.07
N LEU A 81 -1.15 -5.25 15.73
CA LEU A 81 -0.87 -4.90 17.11
C LEU A 81 -2.11 -5.20 17.94
N LYS A 82 -1.95 -6.01 18.99
CA LYS A 82 -3.02 -6.41 19.89
C LYS A 82 -2.61 -6.23 21.34
N TYR A 83 -3.58 -5.94 22.21
CA TYR A 83 -3.37 -5.96 23.65
C TYR A 83 -3.14 -7.38 24.18
N ALA A 84 -2.13 -7.54 25.03
CA ALA A 84 -1.96 -8.73 25.85
C ALA A 84 -1.20 -8.39 27.14
N ASN A 85 -1.43 -9.15 28.20
CA ASN A 85 -0.70 -8.99 29.46
C ASN A 85 0.80 -9.29 29.31
N THR A 86 1.16 -10.19 28.38
CA THR A 86 2.53 -10.63 28.12
C THR A 86 2.99 -10.13 26.76
N LEU A 87 4.23 -9.65 26.69
CA LEU A 87 4.85 -9.23 25.45
C LEU A 87 5.26 -10.44 24.60
N SER A 88 4.73 -10.53 23.38
CA SER A 88 5.09 -11.57 22.43
C SER A 88 4.85 -11.13 20.99
N ALA A 89 5.44 -11.82 20.03
CA ALA A 89 5.05 -11.73 18.63
C ALA A 89 4.85 -13.11 18.02
N GLU A 90 4.01 -13.17 17.00
CA GLU A 90 3.72 -14.34 16.20
C GLU A 90 3.94 -13.99 14.72
N VAL A 91 4.67 -14.84 14.02
CA VAL A 91 5.04 -14.64 12.62
C VAL A 91 4.17 -15.51 11.72
N GLU A 92 3.52 -14.88 10.75
CA GLU A 92 2.85 -15.59 9.66
C GLU A 92 3.88 -15.79 8.54
N PHE A 93 4.26 -17.04 8.25
CA PHE A 93 5.12 -17.37 7.11
C PHE A 93 4.30 -17.60 5.83
N TYR A 94 4.97 -17.52 4.68
CA TYR A 94 4.36 -17.93 3.41
C TYR A 94 3.95 -19.40 3.44
N SER A 95 2.74 -19.67 2.93
CA SER A 95 2.24 -21.03 2.75
C SER A 95 2.92 -21.71 1.55
N PRO A 96 2.84 -23.06 1.44
CA PRO A 96 3.32 -23.78 0.26
C PRO A 96 2.68 -23.28 -1.05
N LYS A 97 1.41 -22.87 -0.99
CA LYS A 97 0.70 -22.26 -2.12
C LYS A 97 1.34 -20.93 -2.53
N ASP A 98 1.61 -20.05 -1.56
CA ASP A 98 2.25 -18.75 -1.80
C ASP A 98 3.64 -18.94 -2.45
N ILE A 99 4.42 -19.91 -1.97
CA ILE A 99 5.76 -20.21 -2.50
C ILE A 99 5.68 -20.77 -3.92
N ALA A 100 4.69 -21.61 -4.22
CA ALA A 100 4.47 -22.14 -5.56
C ALA A 100 4.12 -21.03 -6.56
N GLU A 101 3.30 -20.06 -6.16
CA GLU A 101 2.97 -18.90 -6.99
C GLU A 101 4.21 -18.03 -7.27
N LEU A 102 5.00 -17.71 -6.23
CA LEU A 102 6.27 -16.99 -6.38
C LEU A 102 7.24 -17.72 -7.31
N LYS A 103 7.33 -19.05 -7.22
CA LYS A 103 8.15 -19.87 -8.11
C LYS A 103 7.69 -19.78 -9.57
N ASN A 104 6.38 -19.77 -9.81
CA ASN A 104 5.82 -19.66 -11.15
C ASN A 104 6.12 -18.29 -11.78
N GLU A 105 5.93 -17.21 -11.02
CA GLU A 105 6.27 -15.85 -11.48
C GLU A 105 7.78 -15.68 -11.68
N HIS A 106 8.63 -16.27 -10.83
CA HIS A 106 10.07 -16.30 -11.05
C HIS A 106 10.45 -17.01 -12.36
N ALA A 107 9.82 -18.15 -12.66
CA ALA A 107 10.05 -18.85 -13.93
C ALA A 107 9.53 -18.05 -15.13
N ARG A 108 8.43 -17.32 -14.97
CA ARG A 108 7.89 -16.41 -15.99
C ARG A 108 8.86 -15.25 -16.26
N TYR A 109 9.39 -14.63 -15.21
CA TYR A 109 10.41 -13.58 -15.33
C TYR A 109 11.62 -14.09 -16.13
N ALA A 110 12.14 -15.26 -15.79
CA ALA A 110 13.28 -15.84 -16.49
C ALA A 110 13.00 -16.06 -17.99
N ARG A 111 11.80 -16.57 -18.34
CA ARG A 111 11.39 -16.75 -19.74
C ARG A 111 11.29 -15.42 -20.50
N GLU A 112 10.64 -14.41 -19.92
CA GLU A 112 10.51 -13.10 -20.56
C GLU A 112 11.86 -12.39 -20.68
N PHE A 113 12.72 -12.50 -19.67
CA PHE A 113 14.07 -11.97 -19.70
C PHE A 113 14.87 -12.58 -20.87
N SER A 114 14.90 -13.90 -20.99
CA SER A 114 15.57 -14.59 -22.10
C SER A 114 14.99 -14.18 -23.46
N ARG A 115 13.67 -14.11 -23.59
CA ARG A 115 13.00 -13.68 -24.82
C ARG A 115 13.42 -12.28 -25.26
N ILE A 116 13.40 -11.31 -24.34
CA ILE A 116 13.79 -9.93 -24.66
C ILE A 116 15.29 -9.84 -25.00
N VAL A 117 16.14 -10.57 -24.27
CA VAL A 117 17.58 -10.62 -24.57
C VAL A 117 17.83 -11.18 -25.97
N GLU A 118 17.21 -12.31 -26.33
CA GLU A 118 17.36 -12.92 -27.66
C GLU A 118 16.89 -11.99 -28.79
N GLU A 119 15.73 -11.35 -28.63
CA GLU A 119 15.19 -10.38 -29.59
C GLU A 119 16.13 -9.17 -29.76
N GLU A 120 16.67 -8.65 -28.66
CA GLU A 120 17.54 -7.46 -28.69
C GLU A 120 18.95 -7.78 -29.21
N VAL A 121 19.51 -8.95 -28.87
CA VAL A 121 20.76 -9.45 -29.47
C VAL A 121 20.60 -9.59 -30.98
N LYS A 122 19.49 -10.18 -31.46
CA LYS A 122 19.21 -10.32 -32.89
C LYS A 122 19.13 -8.96 -33.58
N LYS A 123 18.38 -8.01 -33.01
CA LYS A 123 18.28 -6.63 -33.53
C LYS A 123 19.63 -5.93 -33.61
N GLN A 124 20.49 -6.10 -32.61
CA GLN A 124 21.82 -5.46 -32.60
C GLN A 124 22.78 -6.09 -33.61
N LYS A 125 22.77 -7.43 -33.75
CA LYS A 125 23.55 -8.13 -34.78
C LYS A 125 23.08 -7.76 -36.20
N GLU A 126 21.77 -7.63 -36.42
CA GLU A 126 21.20 -7.16 -37.69
C GLU A 126 21.66 -5.74 -38.01
N LYS A 127 21.58 -4.80 -37.05
CA LYS A 127 22.07 -3.42 -37.23
C LYS A 127 23.57 -3.36 -37.57
N GLN A 128 24.40 -4.15 -36.90
CA GLN A 128 25.84 -4.22 -37.21
C GLN A 128 26.10 -4.81 -38.60
N SER A 129 25.39 -5.88 -38.99
CA SER A 129 25.57 -6.48 -40.31
C SER A 129 25.15 -5.54 -41.45
N LEU A 130 24.07 -4.77 -41.28
CA LEU A 130 23.64 -3.72 -42.22
C LEU A 130 24.68 -2.59 -42.30
N ALA A 131 25.22 -2.13 -41.17
CA ALA A 131 26.27 -1.13 -41.14
C ALA A 131 27.57 -1.62 -41.83
N ASN A 132 27.92 -2.89 -41.65
CA ASN A 132 29.07 -3.52 -42.31
C ASN A 132 28.85 -3.64 -43.83
N ARG A 133 27.66 -4.03 -44.29
CA ARG A 133 27.30 -4.08 -45.73
C ARG A 133 27.30 -2.69 -46.38
N ALA A 134 26.81 -1.66 -45.67
CA ALA A 134 26.87 -0.29 -46.14
C ALA A 134 28.33 0.21 -46.26
N LYS A 135 29.23 -0.18 -45.34
CA LYS A 135 30.67 0.09 -45.43
C LYS A 135 31.33 -0.63 -46.60
N GLU A 136 30.98 -1.88 -46.89
CA GLU A 136 31.50 -2.63 -48.05
C GLU A 136 31.04 -2.00 -49.38
N GLY A 137 29.77 -1.61 -49.48
CA GLY A 137 29.23 -0.88 -50.63
C GLY A 137 29.91 0.48 -50.83
N PHE A 138 30.13 1.23 -49.75
CA PHE A 138 30.83 2.53 -49.80
C PHE A 138 32.32 2.40 -50.11
N LYS A 139 33.02 1.38 -49.57
CA LYS A 139 34.41 1.05 -49.94
C LYS A 139 34.52 0.62 -51.41
N SER A 140 33.58 -0.17 -51.91
CA SER A 140 33.55 -0.59 -53.32
C SER A 140 33.36 0.62 -54.25
N LEU A 141 32.42 1.51 -53.94
CA LEU A 141 32.20 2.77 -54.67
C LEU A 141 33.39 3.74 -54.56
N SER A 142 33.99 3.88 -53.38
CA SER A 142 35.17 4.73 -53.17
C SER A 142 36.41 4.20 -53.88
N ASN A 143 36.64 2.88 -53.91
CA ASN A 143 37.72 2.25 -54.67
C ASN A 143 37.54 2.39 -56.19
N MET A 144 36.28 2.51 -56.65
CA MET A 144 35.95 2.72 -58.06
C MET A 144 36.09 4.20 -58.48
N LEU A 145 35.99 5.14 -57.55
CA LEU A 145 35.97 6.58 -57.82
C LEU A 145 37.27 7.35 -57.46
N ASN A 146 38.24 6.79 -56.74
CA ASN A 146 39.46 7.53 -56.42
C ASN A 146 40.73 6.67 -56.31
N ARG A 147 41.65 6.89 -57.26
CA ARG A 147 43.02 6.36 -57.27
C ARG A 147 44.06 7.37 -56.73
N ASN A 148 43.64 8.42 -56.01
CA ASN A 148 44.55 9.38 -55.40
C ASN A 148 43.87 10.24 -54.31
N LYS A 149 44.14 9.98 -53.02
CA LYS A 149 44.53 10.96 -51.97
C LYS A 149 44.32 10.43 -50.53
N ASN A 150 45.10 11.04 -49.63
CA ASN A 150 45.47 10.71 -48.25
C ASN A 150 44.38 10.24 -47.26
N PRO A 151 44.77 9.46 -46.21
CA PRO A 151 43.87 8.93 -45.21
C PRO A 151 43.70 9.89 -44.02
N GLU A 152 42.67 10.73 -44.03
CA GLU A 152 42.22 11.43 -42.81
C GLU A 152 40.85 10.93 -42.34
N ALA A 153 40.90 10.30 -41.16
CA ALA A 153 39.86 10.19 -40.14
C ALA A 153 38.40 9.95 -40.60
N VAL A 154 38.09 8.70 -40.95
CA VAL A 154 36.71 8.20 -40.80
C VAL A 154 36.45 7.99 -39.30
N PRO A 155 35.34 8.49 -38.72
CA PRO A 155 35.02 8.24 -37.32
C PRO A 155 34.90 6.72 -37.08
N LYS A 156 35.73 6.18 -36.19
CA LYS A 156 35.58 4.80 -35.74
C LYS A 156 34.32 4.73 -34.88
N GLU A 157 33.17 4.44 -35.49
CA GLU A 157 32.05 3.90 -34.72
C GLU A 157 32.47 2.54 -34.17
N ASN A 158 32.52 2.45 -32.85
CA ASN A 158 32.91 1.25 -32.10
C ASN A 158 31.99 0.07 -32.46
N ILE A 159 32.54 -0.92 -33.17
CA ILE A 159 31.88 -2.21 -33.37
C ILE A 159 31.88 -2.90 -32.00
N LEU A 160 30.70 -3.06 -31.42
CA LEU A 160 30.52 -3.77 -30.15
C LEU A 160 30.84 -5.25 -30.36
N SER A 161 31.60 -5.84 -29.45
CA SER A 161 31.80 -7.28 -29.36
C SER A 161 30.51 -8.02 -29.03
N ASP A 162 30.45 -9.32 -29.31
CA ASP A 162 29.30 -10.18 -28.99
C ASP A 162 28.95 -10.13 -27.49
N GLU A 163 29.95 -10.05 -26.60
CA GLU A 163 29.74 -9.90 -25.16
C GLU A 163 29.10 -8.54 -24.79
N GLU A 164 29.51 -7.45 -25.45
CA GLU A 164 28.94 -6.13 -25.21
C GLU A 164 27.50 -6.02 -25.73
N ILE A 165 27.18 -6.68 -26.84
CA ILE A 165 25.82 -6.79 -27.36
C ILE A 165 24.92 -7.51 -26.35
N VAL A 166 25.38 -8.64 -25.81
CA VAL A 166 24.62 -9.39 -24.79
C VAL A 166 24.43 -8.55 -23.53
N LYS A 167 25.49 -7.94 -22.98
CA LYS A 167 25.37 -7.06 -21.79
C LYS A 167 24.41 -5.89 -22.02
N ARG A 168 24.39 -5.32 -23.23
CA ARG A 168 23.45 -4.25 -23.58
C ARG A 168 22.02 -4.78 -23.67
N ALA A 169 21.82 -5.93 -24.29
CA ALA A 169 20.52 -6.60 -24.38
C ALA A 169 19.97 -6.97 -22.98
N GLU A 170 20.80 -7.50 -22.10
CA GLU A 170 20.45 -7.77 -20.70
C GLU A 170 20.02 -6.51 -19.95
N ARG A 171 20.71 -5.38 -20.17
CA ARG A 171 20.33 -4.10 -19.57
C ARG A 171 18.98 -3.60 -20.06
N ILE A 172 18.72 -3.74 -21.36
CA ILE A 172 17.43 -3.38 -21.97
C ILE A 172 16.33 -4.28 -21.42
N ALA A 173 16.57 -5.60 -21.33
CA ALA A 173 15.62 -6.55 -20.76
C ALA A 173 15.30 -6.23 -19.30
N LYS A 174 16.31 -5.89 -18.47
CA LYS A 174 16.09 -5.44 -17.09
C LYS A 174 15.21 -4.19 -17.03
N ASN A 175 15.55 -3.15 -17.80
CA ASN A 175 14.79 -1.90 -17.83
C ASN A 175 13.34 -2.10 -18.32
N GLU A 176 13.12 -3.01 -19.27
CA GLU A 176 11.77 -3.31 -19.77
C GLU A 176 10.95 -4.05 -18.73
N LEU A 177 11.53 -5.05 -18.08
CA LEU A 177 10.85 -5.82 -17.01
C LEU A 177 10.62 -5.00 -15.74
N GLU A 178 11.44 -3.99 -15.45
CA GLU A 178 11.24 -3.06 -14.34
C GLU A 178 9.89 -2.34 -14.37
N LYS A 179 9.26 -2.23 -15.55
CA LYS A 179 7.89 -1.70 -15.70
C LYS A 179 6.83 -2.62 -15.07
N ASP A 180 7.08 -3.93 -15.00
CA ASP A 180 6.23 -4.89 -14.29
C ASP A 180 6.74 -5.09 -12.86
N THR A 181 6.36 -4.17 -11.98
CA THR A 181 6.77 -4.19 -10.57
C THR A 181 6.37 -5.48 -9.86
N ARG A 182 5.25 -6.12 -10.24
CA ARG A 182 4.76 -7.36 -9.61
C ARG A 182 5.66 -8.54 -9.98
N LEU A 183 5.96 -8.68 -11.26
CA LEU A 183 6.80 -9.75 -11.77
C LEU A 183 8.23 -9.66 -11.19
N VAL A 184 8.82 -8.46 -11.21
CA VAL A 184 10.16 -8.21 -10.64
C VAL A 184 10.18 -8.50 -9.14
N SER A 185 9.19 -8.01 -8.39
CA SER A 185 9.16 -8.22 -6.94
C SER A 185 8.98 -9.70 -6.56
N SER A 186 8.17 -10.43 -7.32
CA SER A 186 7.98 -11.88 -7.11
C SER A 186 9.25 -12.66 -7.42
N HIS A 187 9.92 -12.32 -8.53
CA HIS A 187 11.23 -12.89 -8.89
C HIS A 187 12.27 -12.66 -7.78
N ASP A 188 12.40 -11.42 -7.32
CA ASP A 188 13.39 -11.04 -6.31
C ASP A 188 13.11 -11.66 -4.95
N GLN A 189 11.83 -11.74 -4.55
CA GLN A 189 11.44 -12.42 -3.32
C GLN A 189 11.81 -13.90 -3.36
N TYR A 190 11.52 -14.59 -4.48
CA TYR A 190 11.84 -15.99 -4.63
C TYR A 190 13.36 -16.24 -4.68
N GLU A 191 14.13 -15.37 -5.33
CA GLU A 191 15.60 -15.43 -5.32
C GLU A 191 16.17 -15.26 -3.90
N LYS A 192 15.63 -14.35 -3.09
CA LYS A 192 16.00 -14.21 -1.67
C LYS A 192 15.70 -15.48 -0.87
N MET A 193 14.54 -16.09 -1.10
CA MET A 193 14.17 -17.35 -0.45
C MET A 193 15.12 -18.50 -0.83
N LYS A 194 15.52 -18.60 -2.10
CA LYS A 194 16.50 -19.60 -2.57
C LYS A 194 17.86 -19.43 -1.92
N LYS A 195 18.38 -18.19 -1.88
CA LYS A 195 19.67 -17.87 -1.27
C LYS A 195 19.71 -18.17 0.24
N SER A 196 18.56 -18.15 0.89
CA SER A 196 18.44 -18.33 2.35
C SER A 196 18.34 -19.82 2.77
N GLY A 197 18.35 -20.75 1.82
CA GLY A 197 18.70 -22.17 2.04
C GLY A 197 17.55 -23.16 2.27
N SER A 198 16.38 -22.74 2.79
CA SER A 198 15.24 -23.65 2.99
C SER A 198 13.91 -23.03 2.56
N LEU A 199 13.22 -23.66 1.60
CA LEU A 199 11.87 -23.26 1.20
C LEU A 199 10.76 -23.86 2.10
N ASN A 200 11.12 -24.68 3.09
CA ASN A 200 10.14 -25.26 4.00
C ASN A 200 9.92 -24.32 5.20
N THR A 201 8.79 -23.62 5.19
CA THR A 201 8.35 -22.69 6.24
C THR A 201 7.59 -23.38 7.38
N GLU A 202 7.09 -24.61 7.19
CA GLU A 202 6.24 -25.32 8.17
C GLU A 202 7.01 -25.75 9.43
N LYS A 203 8.33 -25.87 9.34
CA LYS A 203 9.20 -26.26 10.47
C LYS A 203 9.72 -25.07 11.28
N LEU A 204 9.40 -23.84 10.89
CA LEU A 204 9.86 -22.64 11.59
C LEU A 204 8.93 -22.36 12.77
N ASP A 205 9.50 -22.12 13.94
CA ASP A 205 8.73 -21.64 15.09
C ASP A 205 8.25 -20.20 14.80
N PRO A 206 6.95 -19.95 14.72
CA PRO A 206 6.42 -18.61 14.48
C PRO A 206 6.45 -17.74 15.73
N ARG A 207 6.69 -18.29 16.92
CA ARG A 207 6.54 -17.56 18.19
C ARG A 207 7.83 -16.87 18.61
N ILE A 208 7.68 -15.61 19.00
CA ILE A 208 8.76 -14.78 19.53
C ILE A 208 8.32 -14.32 20.92
N GLN A 209 9.00 -14.82 21.95
CA GLN A 209 8.85 -14.31 23.32
C GLN A 209 9.93 -13.29 23.63
N ALA A 210 9.59 -12.24 24.37
CA ALA A 210 10.51 -11.21 24.82
C ALA A 210 10.07 -10.67 26.18
N ASN A 211 11.04 -10.34 27.03
CA ASN A 211 10.76 -9.80 28.37
C ASN A 211 10.55 -8.28 28.35
N ASN A 212 11.05 -7.60 27.32
CA ASN A 212 10.92 -6.17 27.15
C ASN A 212 10.92 -5.78 25.66
N LEU A 213 10.57 -4.53 25.39
CA LEU A 213 10.41 -4.02 24.02
C LEU A 213 11.72 -4.01 23.23
N GLN A 214 12.85 -3.76 23.88
CA GLN A 214 14.17 -3.74 23.23
C GLN A 214 14.56 -5.14 22.74
N GLU A 215 14.36 -6.17 23.56
CA GLU A 215 14.58 -7.56 23.22
C GLU A 215 13.64 -8.00 22.08
N LEU A 216 12.36 -7.60 22.15
CA LEU A 216 11.40 -7.88 21.09
C LEU A 216 11.86 -7.27 19.76
N ASN A 217 12.26 -6.00 19.76
CA ASN A 217 12.75 -5.31 18.56
C ASN A 217 13.97 -6.04 17.97
N GLN A 218 14.95 -6.41 18.79
CA GLN A 218 16.13 -7.15 18.34
C GLN A 218 15.77 -8.50 17.70
N LYS A 219 14.82 -9.24 18.28
CA LYS A 219 14.34 -10.51 17.73
C LYS A 219 13.54 -10.31 16.43
N LEU A 220 12.68 -9.28 16.38
CA LEU A 220 11.88 -8.93 15.21
C LEU A 220 12.75 -8.59 14.00
N LEU A 221 13.93 -7.98 14.19
CA LEU A 221 14.86 -7.69 13.08
C LEU A 221 15.25 -8.92 12.24
N GLN A 222 15.20 -10.13 12.82
CA GLN A 222 15.43 -11.37 12.06
C GLN A 222 14.31 -11.70 11.07
N PHE A 223 13.10 -11.17 11.28
CA PHE A 223 11.89 -11.45 10.50
C PHE A 223 11.47 -10.28 9.63
N VAL A 224 11.66 -9.03 10.08
CA VAL A 224 11.21 -7.84 9.33
C VAL A 224 12.37 -6.97 8.83
N GLY A 225 13.58 -7.18 9.34
CA GLY A 225 14.77 -6.44 8.93
C GLY A 225 15.25 -6.81 7.53
N THR A 226 15.83 -5.84 6.82
CA THR A 226 16.31 -6.01 5.42
C THR A 226 17.30 -7.17 5.25
N ASN A 227 18.11 -7.43 6.28
CA ASN A 227 19.09 -8.53 6.32
C ASN A 227 18.68 -9.65 7.29
N GLY A 228 17.41 -9.70 7.69
CA GLY A 228 16.90 -10.70 8.62
C GLY A 228 16.90 -12.10 8.00
N LYS A 229 17.36 -13.11 8.74
CA LYS A 229 17.44 -14.51 8.27
C LYS A 229 16.09 -15.06 7.79
N TYR A 230 15.01 -14.69 8.47
CA TYR A 230 13.66 -15.21 8.22
C TYR A 230 12.79 -14.26 7.40
N MET A 231 13.29 -13.05 7.10
CA MET A 231 12.54 -12.05 6.33
C MET A 231 12.06 -12.52 4.96
N PRO A 232 12.86 -13.27 4.17
CA PRO A 232 12.39 -13.80 2.89
C PRO A 232 11.17 -14.71 3.01
N TYR A 233 10.94 -15.33 4.17
CA TYR A 233 9.86 -16.28 4.40
C TYR A 233 8.65 -15.66 5.11
N THR A 234 8.82 -14.45 5.64
CA THR A 234 7.81 -13.82 6.49
C THR A 234 6.78 -13.07 5.64
N LYS A 235 5.51 -13.30 5.95
CA LYS A 235 4.34 -12.70 5.30
C LYS A 235 3.75 -11.58 6.15
N ALA A 236 3.58 -11.82 7.45
CA ALA A 236 3.06 -10.84 8.41
C ALA A 236 3.61 -11.08 9.82
N VAL A 237 3.48 -10.09 10.69
CA VAL A 237 3.81 -10.22 12.12
C VAL A 237 2.65 -9.71 12.97
N ARG A 238 2.25 -10.48 13.97
CA ARG A 238 1.34 -10.05 15.02
C ARG A 238 2.14 -9.78 16.29
N ILE A 239 2.08 -8.58 16.81
CA ILE A 239 2.72 -8.17 18.06
C ILE A 239 1.63 -8.03 19.13
N SER A 240 1.81 -8.71 20.24
CA SER A 240 0.97 -8.63 21.42
C SER A 240 1.74 -7.91 22.51
N LEU A 241 1.20 -6.81 23.05
CA LEU A 241 1.89 -6.00 24.06
C LEU A 241 0.94 -5.45 25.11
N ASN A 242 1.48 -5.21 26.31
CA ASN A 242 0.74 -4.63 27.43
C ASN A 242 0.69 -3.10 27.30
N ASN A 243 -0.06 -2.61 26.32
CA ASN A 243 -0.31 -1.18 26.13
C ASN A 243 -1.81 -0.88 26.30
N PRO A 244 -2.22 -0.10 27.31
CA PRO A 244 -3.62 0.25 27.54
C PRO A 244 -4.31 0.94 26.35
N ASN A 245 -3.56 1.63 25.48
CA ASN A 245 -4.10 2.25 24.27
C ASN A 245 -4.57 1.23 23.22
N LEU A 246 -4.22 -0.05 23.38
CA LEU A 246 -4.68 -1.16 22.54
C LEU A 246 -5.81 -1.96 23.20
N LYS A 247 -6.23 -1.61 24.42
CA LYS A 247 -7.31 -2.33 25.08
C LYS A 247 -8.58 -2.18 24.23
N ASP A 248 -9.21 -3.32 23.91
CA ASP A 248 -10.37 -3.43 23.03
C ASP A 248 -10.11 -3.06 21.56
N LEU A 249 -8.84 -2.87 21.15
CA LEU A 249 -8.42 -2.52 19.79
C LEU A 249 -7.45 -3.55 19.20
N GLU A 250 -7.63 -3.86 17.92
CA GLU A 250 -6.65 -4.56 17.08
C GLU A 250 -6.20 -3.62 15.96
N VAL A 251 -4.97 -3.10 16.04
CA VAL A 251 -4.46 -2.12 15.08
C VAL A 251 -3.68 -2.83 13.98
N ILE A 252 -4.06 -2.60 12.73
CA ILE A 252 -3.53 -3.26 11.55
C ILE A 252 -2.74 -2.23 10.74
N ASP A 253 -1.41 -2.25 10.83
CA ASP A 253 -0.53 -1.51 9.92
C ASP A 253 -0.45 -2.26 8.61
N THR A 254 -1.05 -1.72 7.55
CA THR A 254 -0.99 -2.38 6.26
C THR A 254 0.25 -1.97 5.47
N PRO A 255 0.78 -2.82 4.58
CA PRO A 255 1.53 -2.32 3.43
C PRO A 255 0.72 -1.21 2.75
N GLY A 256 1.38 -0.31 2.02
CA GLY A 256 0.61 0.47 1.05
C GLY A 256 -0.21 -0.50 0.19
N VAL A 257 -1.49 -0.20 -0.06
CA VAL A 257 -2.49 -1.14 -0.62
C VAL A 257 -2.17 -1.65 -2.04
N ASN A 258 -0.96 -1.37 -2.52
CA ASN A 258 -0.30 -1.84 -3.74
C ASN A 258 0.98 -2.63 -3.37
N ASP A 259 0.88 -3.64 -2.50
CA ASP A 259 1.98 -4.60 -2.30
C ASP A 259 2.19 -5.37 -3.63
N PRO A 260 3.42 -5.42 -4.18
CA PRO A 260 3.64 -6.07 -5.46
C PRO A 260 3.59 -7.61 -5.37
N ILE A 261 3.58 -8.19 -4.17
CA ILE A 261 3.43 -9.63 -3.95
C ILE A 261 1.94 -9.95 -3.76
N ALA A 262 1.39 -10.77 -4.65
CA ALA A 262 -0.04 -11.08 -4.71
C ALA A 262 -0.62 -11.60 -3.39
N SER A 263 0.04 -12.57 -2.76
CA SER A 263 -0.42 -13.15 -1.48
C SER A 263 -0.38 -12.16 -0.30
N ARG A 264 0.49 -11.14 -0.34
CA ARG A 264 0.50 -10.04 0.64
C ARG A 264 -0.63 -9.04 0.35
N GLU A 265 -0.86 -8.72 -0.92
CA GLU A 265 -1.97 -7.86 -1.35
C GLU A 265 -3.32 -8.47 -0.97
N GLU A 266 -3.53 -9.78 -1.22
CA GLU A 266 -4.74 -10.51 -0.86
C GLU A 266 -4.98 -10.49 0.65
N ARG A 267 -3.94 -10.79 1.44
CA ARG A 267 -4.01 -10.75 2.91
C ARG A 267 -4.38 -9.35 3.43
N THR A 268 -3.78 -8.32 2.84
CA THR A 268 -4.06 -6.93 3.19
C THR A 268 -5.50 -6.55 2.86
N LYS A 269 -5.99 -6.91 1.66
CA LYS A 269 -7.39 -6.70 1.27
C LYS A 269 -8.36 -7.41 2.21
N ALA A 270 -8.05 -8.65 2.61
CA ALA A 270 -8.89 -9.40 3.54
C ALA A 270 -9.00 -8.71 4.91
N LEU A 271 -7.88 -8.23 5.46
CA LEU A 271 -7.87 -7.51 6.73
C LEU A 271 -8.57 -6.15 6.65
N LEU A 272 -8.45 -5.44 5.53
CA LEU A 272 -9.09 -4.14 5.34
C LEU A 272 -10.61 -4.23 5.24
N LYS A 273 -11.15 -5.31 4.64
CA LYS A 273 -12.61 -5.58 4.67
C LYS A 273 -13.14 -5.78 6.09
N ASP A 274 -12.29 -6.34 6.95
CA ASP A 274 -12.66 -6.66 8.32
C ASP A 274 -12.44 -5.48 9.28
N CYS A 275 -11.80 -4.40 8.83
CA CYS A 275 -11.62 -3.19 9.64
C CYS A 275 -12.97 -2.52 9.94
N ASP A 276 -13.10 -2.00 11.15
CA ASP A 276 -14.28 -1.26 11.62
C ASP A 276 -14.02 0.26 11.53
N VAL A 277 -12.77 0.67 11.76
CA VAL A 277 -12.29 2.05 11.67
C VAL A 277 -11.04 2.09 10.80
N VAL A 278 -10.90 3.12 9.96
CA VAL A 278 -9.71 3.28 9.10
C VAL A 278 -9.09 4.67 9.23
N PHE A 279 -7.78 4.69 9.44
CA PHE A 279 -6.95 5.89 9.36
C PHE A 279 -6.22 5.92 8.02
N ILE A 280 -6.46 6.96 7.24
CA ILE A 280 -5.84 7.20 5.95
C ILE A 280 -4.71 8.19 6.14
N VAL A 281 -3.48 7.70 6.05
CA VAL A 281 -2.26 8.49 6.21
C VAL A 281 -1.74 8.89 4.82
N SER A 282 -1.64 10.19 4.58
CA SER A 282 -1.11 10.77 3.35
C SER A 282 -0.11 11.90 3.67
N PRO A 283 1.05 12.00 2.98
CA PRO A 283 1.98 13.10 3.18
C PRO A 283 1.33 14.46 2.95
N SER A 284 1.52 15.41 3.86
CA SER A 284 0.94 16.76 3.78
C SER A 284 1.25 17.49 2.47
N GLY A 285 2.48 17.39 1.95
CA GLY A 285 2.89 18.03 0.70
C GLY A 285 2.29 17.42 -0.58
N GLN A 286 1.70 16.22 -0.48
CA GLN A 286 1.03 15.50 -1.57
C GLN A 286 -0.24 14.84 -1.02
N PHE A 287 -1.05 15.62 -0.32
CA PHE A 287 -2.21 15.09 0.38
C PHE A 287 -3.28 14.63 -0.61
N LEU A 288 -3.80 13.41 -0.41
CA LEU A 288 -4.91 12.83 -1.19
C LEU A 288 -4.74 12.87 -2.72
N THR A 289 -3.58 12.42 -3.21
CA THR A 289 -3.37 12.24 -4.66
C THR A 289 -4.22 11.10 -5.24
N ASP A 290 -4.29 10.98 -6.58
CA ASP A 290 -4.98 9.87 -7.27
C ASP A 290 -4.58 8.48 -6.76
N SER A 291 -3.30 8.31 -6.40
CA SER A 291 -2.85 7.06 -5.81
C SER A 291 -3.46 6.83 -4.44
N ASP A 292 -3.58 7.85 -3.58
CA ASP A 292 -4.23 7.71 -2.27
C ASP A 292 -5.72 7.46 -2.44
N MET A 293 -6.35 8.12 -3.42
CA MET A 293 -7.75 7.90 -3.78
C MET A 293 -7.98 6.49 -4.32
N SER A 294 -7.05 5.91 -5.07
CA SER A 294 -7.15 4.51 -5.51
C SER A 294 -7.08 3.52 -4.34
N LEU A 295 -6.36 3.86 -3.26
CA LEU A 295 -6.35 3.05 -2.03
C LEU A 295 -7.68 3.22 -1.31
N PHE A 296 -8.17 4.46 -1.18
CA PHE A 296 -9.46 4.75 -0.59
C PHE A 296 -10.59 3.99 -1.29
N ASP A 297 -10.67 4.08 -2.61
CA ASP A 297 -11.67 3.43 -3.46
C ASP A 297 -11.76 1.93 -3.19
N ARG A 298 -10.60 1.25 -3.08
CA ARG A 298 -10.52 -0.19 -2.78
C ARG A 298 -11.06 -0.57 -1.41
N VAL A 299 -11.01 0.34 -0.43
CA VAL A 299 -11.48 0.10 0.93
C VAL A 299 -12.93 0.58 1.08
N SER A 300 -13.28 1.72 0.48
CA SER A 300 -14.62 2.33 0.48
C SER A 300 -15.66 1.50 -0.25
N HIS A 301 -15.31 0.85 -1.37
CA HIS A 301 -16.28 0.19 -2.25
C HIS A 301 -16.92 -1.08 -1.69
N LYS A 302 -16.41 -1.65 -0.60
CA LYS A 302 -16.89 -2.93 -0.09
C LYS A 302 -17.47 -2.75 1.30
N GLU A 303 -18.79 -2.86 1.36
CA GLU A 303 -19.67 -3.07 2.50
C GLU A 303 -18.93 -3.23 3.84
N GLY A 304 -18.86 -2.19 4.67
CA GLY A 304 -18.40 -2.36 6.04
C GLY A 304 -17.65 -1.20 6.69
N LEU A 305 -17.19 -0.18 5.96
CA LEU A 305 -16.54 0.96 6.59
C LEU A 305 -17.55 1.85 7.33
N GLN A 306 -17.34 2.01 8.64
CA GLN A 306 -18.20 2.81 9.50
C GLN A 306 -17.62 4.18 9.82
N GLU A 307 -16.30 4.25 9.98
CA GLU A 307 -15.61 5.45 10.43
C GLU A 307 -14.25 5.59 9.74
N ILE A 308 -13.98 6.78 9.20
CA ILE A 308 -12.74 7.09 8.48
C ILE A 308 -12.14 8.38 9.05
N TYR A 309 -10.84 8.31 9.35
CA TYR A 309 -10.04 9.44 9.80
C TYR A 309 -8.92 9.73 8.81
N PHE A 310 -8.70 11.01 8.50
CA PHE A 310 -7.64 11.45 7.60
C PHE A 310 -6.48 12.06 8.38
N VAL A 311 -5.29 11.50 8.19
CA VAL A 311 -4.04 11.96 8.81
C VAL A 311 -3.11 12.50 7.73
N ALA A 312 -2.93 13.81 7.72
CA ALA A 312 -1.85 14.45 6.97
C ALA A 312 -0.55 14.30 7.76
N SER A 313 0.34 13.44 7.27
CA SER A 313 1.64 13.20 7.91
C SER A 313 2.65 14.30 7.53
N GLN A 314 3.79 14.32 8.22
CA GLN A 314 4.88 15.26 7.95
C GLN A 314 4.46 16.72 8.18
N ALA A 315 3.85 17.00 9.33
CA ALA A 315 3.49 18.37 9.74
C ALA A 315 4.70 19.32 9.72
N ASP A 316 5.88 18.84 10.07
CA ASP A 316 7.15 19.56 9.98
C ASP A 316 7.46 20.07 8.57
N SER A 317 7.27 19.22 7.56
CA SER A 317 7.41 19.62 6.15
C SER A 317 6.31 20.59 5.71
N ALA A 318 5.07 20.40 6.19
CA ALA A 318 3.94 21.26 5.84
C ALA A 318 4.19 22.72 6.28
N VAL A 319 4.57 22.89 7.54
CA VAL A 319 4.85 24.20 8.11
C VAL A 319 6.14 24.79 7.53
N GLY A 320 7.14 23.97 7.21
CA GLY A 320 8.41 24.42 6.63
C GLY A 320 8.34 24.93 5.18
N SER A 321 7.18 24.85 4.50
CA SER A 321 7.05 25.38 3.14
C SER A 321 7.09 26.91 3.12
N SER A 322 7.85 27.51 2.20
CA SER A 322 8.09 28.97 2.17
C SER A 322 6.81 29.79 2.19
N SER A 323 5.78 29.34 1.45
CA SER A 323 4.49 30.03 1.41
C SER A 323 3.73 30.00 2.74
N VAL A 324 3.84 28.91 3.51
CA VAL A 324 3.22 28.79 4.84
C VAL A 324 4.00 29.61 5.87
N VAL A 325 5.34 29.56 5.82
CA VAL A 325 6.22 30.37 6.68
C VAL A 325 5.95 31.87 6.50
N GLU A 326 5.88 32.35 5.24
CA GLU A 326 5.61 33.75 4.92
C GLU A 326 4.21 34.17 5.37
N LYS A 327 3.16 33.42 5.00
CA LYS A 327 1.77 33.76 5.35
C LYS A 327 1.46 33.69 6.85
N SER A 328 2.27 32.98 7.62
CA SER A 328 2.14 32.90 9.07
C SER A 328 3.00 33.92 9.81
N ASN A 329 3.75 34.78 9.11
CA ASN A 329 4.73 35.69 9.70
C ASN A 329 5.71 34.95 10.64
N GLN A 330 6.15 33.75 10.25
CA GLN A 330 7.02 32.90 11.07
C GLN A 330 6.45 32.57 12.46
N HIS A 331 5.12 32.60 12.64
CA HIS A 331 4.46 32.18 13.87
C HIS A 331 3.98 30.73 13.75
N LEU A 332 4.65 29.80 14.46
CA LEU A 332 4.45 28.36 14.33
C LEU A 332 3.00 27.88 14.56
N PRO A 333 2.28 28.33 15.61
CA PRO A 333 0.88 27.94 15.79
C PRO A 333 -0.02 28.35 14.61
N THR A 334 0.17 29.57 14.11
CA THR A 334 -0.60 30.08 12.94
C THR A 334 -0.22 29.33 11.67
N ALA A 335 1.05 28.96 11.49
CA ALA A 335 1.49 28.14 10.37
C ALA A 335 0.80 26.78 10.33
N LEU A 336 0.77 26.08 11.49
CA LEU A 336 0.12 24.77 11.61
C LEU A 336 -1.38 24.88 11.34
N GLU A 337 -2.04 25.88 11.92
CA GLU A 337 -3.48 26.13 11.71
C GLU A 337 -3.80 26.41 10.24
N ASN A 338 -3.01 27.26 9.57
CA ASN A 338 -3.19 27.58 8.16
C ASN A 338 -2.99 26.34 7.27
N ALA A 339 -1.96 25.53 7.54
CA ALA A 339 -1.71 24.30 6.82
C ALA A 339 -2.88 23.30 7.00
N GLN A 340 -3.35 23.10 8.24
CA GLN A 340 -4.46 22.21 8.54
C GLN A 340 -5.78 22.68 7.90
N LYS A 341 -6.06 23.99 7.89
CA LYS A 341 -7.23 24.56 7.19
C LYS A 341 -7.16 24.31 5.68
N SER A 342 -5.99 24.52 5.06
CA SER A 342 -5.79 24.24 3.64
C SER A 342 -6.05 22.78 3.30
N LEU A 343 -5.48 21.86 4.09
CA LEU A 343 -5.67 20.41 3.91
C LEU A 343 -7.14 19.99 4.14
N SER A 344 -7.80 20.59 5.13
CA SER A 344 -9.22 20.33 5.40
C SER A 344 -10.12 20.82 4.27
N SER A 345 -9.81 21.97 3.67
CA SER A 345 -10.51 22.45 2.47
C SER A 345 -10.36 21.48 1.29
N GLN A 346 -9.14 20.95 1.09
CA GLN A 346 -8.88 19.94 0.07
C GLN A 346 -9.67 18.65 0.34
N LEU A 347 -9.70 18.15 1.59
CA LEU A 347 -10.52 17.01 1.98
C LEU A 347 -11.99 17.26 1.67
N ASN A 348 -12.53 18.42 2.04
CA ASN A 348 -13.94 18.74 1.84
C ASN A 348 -14.34 18.74 0.36
N ASN A 349 -13.50 19.29 -0.51
CA ASN A 349 -13.74 19.29 -1.95
C ASN A 349 -13.77 17.86 -2.52
N ILE A 350 -12.82 17.01 -2.10
CA ILE A 350 -12.73 15.62 -2.56
C ILE A 350 -13.92 14.81 -2.06
N MET A 351 -14.23 14.88 -0.75
CA MET A 351 -15.37 14.18 -0.18
C MET A 351 -16.69 14.67 -0.77
N GLY A 352 -16.82 15.96 -1.03
CA GLY A 352 -18.00 16.54 -1.71
C GLY A 352 -18.23 15.96 -3.11
N ALA A 353 -17.16 15.76 -3.89
CA ALA A 353 -17.25 15.10 -5.18
C ALA A 353 -17.65 13.61 -5.04
N LEU A 354 -17.05 12.90 -4.09
CA LEU A 354 -17.35 11.49 -3.83
C LEU A 354 -18.79 11.25 -3.36
N ILE A 355 -19.39 12.17 -2.60
CA ILE A 355 -20.80 12.09 -2.21
C ILE A 355 -21.73 12.10 -3.44
N GLN A 356 -21.33 12.80 -4.51
CA GLN A 356 -22.09 12.81 -5.77
C GLN A 356 -21.92 11.50 -6.55
N THR A 357 -20.70 10.93 -6.53
CA THR A 357 -20.39 9.67 -7.23
C THR A 357 -20.97 8.44 -6.52
N TYR A 358 -20.94 8.42 -5.17
CA TYR A 358 -21.34 7.28 -4.35
C TYR A 358 -22.36 7.70 -3.28
N PRO A 359 -23.62 7.98 -3.67
CA PRO A 359 -24.65 8.49 -2.75
C PRO A 359 -24.98 7.53 -1.61
N ASN A 360 -24.78 6.22 -1.81
CA ASN A 360 -24.94 5.18 -0.80
C ASN A 360 -23.89 5.26 0.34
N GLN A 361 -22.81 6.02 0.17
CA GLN A 361 -21.75 6.21 1.18
C GLN A 361 -21.72 7.62 1.76
N ARG A 362 -22.75 8.43 1.48
CA ARG A 362 -22.83 9.83 1.89
C ARG A 362 -22.52 10.02 3.38
N GLU A 363 -23.11 9.21 4.25
CA GLU A 363 -22.92 9.35 5.70
C GLU A 363 -21.44 9.21 6.12
N VAL A 364 -20.71 8.28 5.51
CA VAL A 364 -19.29 8.05 5.80
C VAL A 364 -18.45 9.26 5.39
N PHE A 365 -18.71 9.83 4.21
CA PHE A 365 -17.99 11.00 3.72
C PHE A 365 -18.34 12.28 4.47
N GLU A 366 -19.61 12.46 4.86
CA GLU A 366 -20.03 13.57 5.71
C GLU A 366 -19.40 13.50 7.10
N LYS A 367 -19.30 12.30 7.70
CA LYS A 367 -18.55 12.07 8.93
C LYS A 367 -17.07 12.41 8.76
N ALA A 368 -16.44 12.00 7.65
CA ALA A 368 -15.05 12.33 7.35
C ALA A 368 -14.81 13.85 7.26
N ILE A 369 -15.69 14.58 6.56
CA ILE A 369 -15.67 16.05 6.50
C ILE A 369 -15.77 16.66 7.90
N LYS A 370 -16.74 16.21 8.71
CA LYS A 370 -16.95 16.69 10.07
C LYS A 370 -15.76 16.41 10.99
N ASN A 371 -15.10 15.27 10.79
CA ASN A 371 -13.92 14.89 11.57
C ASN A 371 -12.70 15.74 11.22
N GLY A 372 -12.61 16.25 9.99
CA GLY A 372 -11.52 17.09 9.50
C GLY A 372 -10.20 16.32 9.32
N VAL A 373 -9.14 17.05 9.00
CA VAL A 373 -7.79 16.49 8.83
C VAL A 373 -7.00 16.63 10.13
N ILE A 374 -6.36 15.54 10.55
CA ILE A 374 -5.34 15.55 11.60
C ILE A 374 -3.98 15.80 10.94
N LEU A 375 -3.38 16.98 11.18
CA LEU A 375 -2.02 17.27 10.73
C LEU A 375 -1.03 16.88 11.83
N ALA A 376 -0.15 15.92 11.56
CA ALA A 376 0.72 15.29 12.57
C ALA A 376 2.13 14.98 12.03
N SER A 377 3.12 14.94 12.92
CA SER A 377 4.49 14.51 12.60
C SER A 377 5.03 13.49 13.60
N GLY A 378 5.18 12.24 13.14
CA GLY A 378 5.86 11.21 13.91
C GLY A 378 7.34 11.50 14.14
N VAL A 379 7.99 12.22 13.20
CA VAL A 379 9.40 12.63 13.38
C VAL A 379 9.51 13.64 14.51
N CYS A 380 8.61 14.62 14.59
CA CYS A 380 8.58 15.56 15.72
C CYS A 380 8.34 14.86 17.06
N PHE A 381 7.48 13.83 17.11
CA PHE A 381 7.29 13.05 18.33
C PHE A 381 8.57 12.32 18.76
N SER A 382 9.22 11.61 17.83
CA SER A 382 10.48 10.92 18.11
C SER A 382 11.58 11.91 18.53
N MET A 383 11.69 13.07 17.88
CA MET A 383 12.62 14.13 18.29
C MET A 383 12.31 14.67 19.69
N HIS A 384 11.04 14.83 20.05
CA HIS A 384 10.63 15.26 21.39
C HIS A 384 11.05 14.24 22.45
N LYS A 385 10.82 12.94 22.21
CA LYS A 385 11.20 11.85 23.12
C LYS A 385 12.72 11.67 23.23
N ASP A 386 13.44 11.82 22.13
CA ASP A 386 14.90 11.64 22.05
C ASP A 386 15.68 12.97 22.21
N PHE A 387 15.03 14.05 22.64
CA PHE A 387 15.59 15.41 22.56
C PHE A 387 16.93 15.55 23.29
N ASN A 388 17.10 14.87 24.43
CA ASN A 388 18.34 14.93 25.22
C ASN A 388 19.55 14.31 24.49
N ASN A 389 19.32 13.53 23.43
CA ASN A 389 20.36 12.90 22.61
C ASN A 389 20.67 13.68 21.32
N GLN A 390 20.25 14.95 21.21
CA GLN A 390 20.41 15.78 20.01
C GLN A 390 21.85 15.79 19.45
N ALA A 391 22.87 15.83 20.31
CA ALA A 391 24.28 15.83 19.90
C ALA A 391 24.72 14.54 19.17
N SER A 392 23.96 13.45 19.30
CA SER A 392 24.19 12.20 18.59
C SER A 392 23.54 12.17 17.21
N TRP A 393 22.57 13.05 16.94
CA TRP A 393 21.74 12.95 15.74
C TRP A 393 22.50 13.16 14.43
N GLU A 394 23.47 14.08 14.44
CA GLU A 394 24.35 14.36 13.29
C GLU A 394 25.30 13.20 12.98
N ARG A 395 25.73 12.47 14.01
CA ARG A 395 26.74 11.41 13.90
C ARG A 395 26.15 10.07 13.49
N ASN A 396 24.85 9.88 13.63
CA ASN A 396 24.16 8.65 13.31
C ASN A 396 23.31 8.81 12.03
N GLN A 397 23.58 7.97 11.03
CA GLN A 397 22.91 8.01 9.74
C GLN A 397 21.38 7.82 9.85
N LYS A 398 20.90 7.12 10.89
CA LYS A 398 19.46 6.90 11.15
C LYS A 398 18.75 8.15 11.66
N THR A 399 19.46 9.04 12.36
CA THR A 399 18.92 10.26 12.99
C THR A 399 19.27 11.53 12.23
N LYS A 400 19.95 11.41 11.08
CA LYS A 400 20.27 12.54 10.21
C LYS A 400 19.03 13.32 9.77
N GLU A 401 17.91 12.62 9.59
CA GLU A 401 16.60 13.23 9.29
C GLU A 401 16.13 14.15 10.42
N TYR A 402 16.38 13.79 11.68
CA TYR A 402 15.98 14.59 12.86
C TYR A 402 16.77 15.90 12.89
N HIS A 403 18.08 15.83 12.68
CA HIS A 403 18.92 17.01 12.60
C HIS A 403 18.44 17.97 11.49
N ASN A 404 18.18 17.45 10.29
CA ASN A 404 17.71 18.28 9.17
C ASN A 404 16.33 18.90 9.44
N ALA A 405 15.38 18.13 9.97
CA ALA A 405 14.05 18.61 10.29
C ALA A 405 14.11 19.72 11.36
N LEU A 406 14.83 19.50 12.46
CA LEU A 406 14.98 20.49 13.52
C LEU A 406 15.71 21.74 13.04
N ARG A 407 16.73 21.60 12.19
CA ARG A 407 17.44 22.74 11.58
C ARG A 407 16.50 23.60 10.73
N ASN A 408 15.68 22.97 9.89
CA ASN A 408 14.73 23.68 9.05
C ASN A 408 13.67 24.39 9.90
N LEU A 409 13.12 23.72 10.91
CA LEU A 409 12.15 24.31 11.84
C LEU A 409 12.75 25.49 12.62
N ARG A 410 13.98 25.38 13.12
CA ARG A 410 14.71 26.49 13.77
C ARG A 410 14.91 27.68 12.83
N HIS A 411 15.20 27.41 11.56
CA HIS A 411 15.37 28.47 10.56
C HIS A 411 14.04 29.17 10.24
N SER A 412 12.95 28.42 10.10
CA SER A 412 11.63 28.96 9.77
C SER A 412 10.91 29.63 10.94
N TYR A 413 11.20 29.22 12.19
CA TYR A 413 10.46 29.62 13.39
C TYR A 413 11.40 29.91 14.58
N PRO A 414 12.29 30.92 14.49
CA PRO A 414 13.31 31.16 15.51
C PRO A 414 12.74 31.35 16.92
N ASP A 415 11.59 32.01 17.06
CA ASP A 415 10.95 32.27 18.36
C ASP A 415 10.41 31.01 19.04
N ALA A 416 9.89 30.08 18.24
CA ALA A 416 9.33 28.80 18.70
C ALA A 416 10.42 27.79 19.09
N PHE A 417 11.65 27.99 18.60
CA PHE A 417 12.80 27.13 18.88
C PHE A 417 13.96 27.89 19.54
N SER A 418 13.65 28.97 20.28
CA SER A 418 14.65 29.87 20.88
C SER A 418 15.36 29.28 22.11
N SER A 419 14.84 28.19 22.67
CA SER A 419 15.42 27.46 23.80
C SER A 419 15.08 25.97 23.70
N ASP A 420 15.72 25.14 24.52
CA ASP A 420 15.44 23.70 24.58
C ASP A 420 14.00 23.41 25.01
N ASP A 421 13.48 24.11 26.02
CA ASP A 421 12.11 23.93 26.50
C ASP A 421 11.07 24.30 25.44
N LYS A 422 11.23 25.45 24.78
CA LYS A 422 10.36 25.85 23.67
C LYS A 422 10.47 24.91 22.48
N SER A 423 11.68 24.41 22.20
CA SER A 423 11.88 23.42 21.13
C SER A 423 11.13 22.13 21.45
N LYS A 424 11.20 21.63 22.69
CA LYS A 424 10.47 20.43 23.13
C LYS A 424 8.96 20.64 23.03
N GLU A 425 8.46 21.79 23.44
CA GLU A 425 7.05 22.17 23.36
C GLU A 425 6.57 22.26 21.91
N SER A 426 7.33 22.93 21.04
CA SER A 426 7.04 23.06 19.61
C SER A 426 7.07 21.72 18.87
N LEU A 427 8.02 20.84 19.21
CA LEU A 427 8.07 19.49 18.66
C LEU A 427 6.87 18.65 19.10
N LEU A 428 6.48 18.72 20.37
CA LEU A 428 5.29 18.03 20.87
C LEU A 428 4.03 18.56 20.17
N PHE A 429 3.92 19.88 20.02
CA PHE A 429 2.83 20.55 19.32
C PHE A 429 2.70 20.09 17.86
N LEU A 430 3.80 20.12 17.10
CA LEU A 430 3.84 19.64 15.70
C LEU A 430 3.60 18.13 15.58
N SER A 431 3.90 17.35 16.62
CA SER A 431 3.66 15.92 16.59
C SER A 431 2.17 15.60 16.50
N ASN A 432 1.34 16.35 17.23
CA ASN A 432 -0.11 16.21 17.30
C ASN A 432 -0.61 14.76 17.48
N MET A 433 0.17 13.92 18.19
CA MET A 433 -0.18 12.52 18.41
C MET A 433 -1.41 12.36 19.31
N GLY A 434 -1.62 13.32 20.23
CA GLY A 434 -2.79 13.36 21.09
C GLY A 434 -4.12 13.37 20.32
N ALA A 435 -4.18 14.04 19.15
CA ALA A 435 -5.38 14.03 18.32
C ALA A 435 -5.69 12.63 17.74
N ILE A 436 -4.66 11.86 17.36
CA ILE A 436 -4.84 10.48 16.88
C ILE A 436 -5.27 9.58 18.03
N GLU A 437 -4.63 9.71 19.20
CA GLU A 437 -4.98 8.97 20.41
C GLU A 437 -6.43 9.24 20.84
N GLU A 438 -6.88 10.50 20.77
CA GLU A 438 -8.26 10.87 21.08
C GLU A 438 -9.25 10.20 20.11
N ARG A 439 -8.95 10.14 18.80
CA ARG A 439 -9.81 9.42 17.84
C ARG A 439 -9.85 7.92 18.09
N LEU A 440 -8.73 7.31 18.47
CA LEU A 440 -8.69 5.90 18.86
C LEU A 440 -9.51 5.63 20.12
N LYS A 441 -9.38 6.48 21.16
CA LYS A 441 -10.18 6.38 22.38
C LYS A 441 -11.67 6.56 22.10
N LYS A 442 -12.04 7.53 21.27
CA LYS A 442 -13.42 7.73 20.84
C LYS A 442 -13.96 6.51 20.10
N ALA A 443 -13.20 5.95 19.17
CA ALA A 443 -13.56 4.73 18.45
C ALA A 443 -13.76 3.54 19.42
N ALA A 444 -12.86 3.35 20.39
CA ALA A 444 -13.00 2.32 21.42
C ALA A 444 -14.26 2.53 22.27
N GLN A 445 -14.59 3.77 22.65
CA GLN A 445 -15.82 4.09 23.40
C GLN A 445 -17.10 3.84 22.59
N GLU A 446 -17.06 4.09 21.28
CA GLU A 446 -18.18 3.86 20.37
C GLU A 446 -18.18 2.44 19.77
N LYS A 447 -17.35 1.51 20.28
CA LYS A 447 -17.18 0.14 19.76
C LYS A 447 -18.50 -0.54 19.47
N GLU A 448 -19.37 -0.71 20.47
CA GLU A 448 -20.65 -1.42 20.32
C GLU A 448 -21.56 -0.79 19.24
N LYS A 449 -21.55 0.54 19.15
CA LYS A 449 -22.31 1.30 18.16
C LYS A 449 -21.75 1.10 16.75
N ILE A 450 -20.42 1.18 16.59
CA ILE A 450 -19.73 0.95 15.31
C ILE A 450 -20.00 -0.47 14.83
N MET A 451 -19.89 -1.46 15.72
CA MET A 451 -20.14 -2.88 15.44
C MET A 451 -21.58 -3.13 15.00
N SER A 452 -22.54 -2.59 15.75
CA SER A 452 -23.97 -2.74 15.46
C SER A 452 -24.34 -2.10 14.12
N GLN A 453 -23.82 -0.90 13.83
CA GLN A 453 -24.06 -0.22 12.56
C GLN A 453 -23.42 -0.99 11.39
N LYS A 454 -22.22 -1.55 11.59
CA LYS A 454 -21.56 -2.39 10.59
C LYS A 454 -22.40 -3.61 10.23
N LEU A 455 -22.92 -4.29 11.23
CA LEU A 455 -23.80 -5.45 11.04
C LEU A 455 -25.08 -5.08 10.28
N GLN A 456 -25.72 -3.96 10.66
CA GLN A 456 -26.93 -3.49 9.98
C GLN A 456 -26.66 -3.12 8.52
N ASN A 457 -25.63 -2.32 8.26
CA ASN A 457 -25.28 -1.89 6.90
C ASN A 457 -24.88 -3.09 6.03
N TYR A 458 -24.17 -4.05 6.60
CA TYR A 458 -23.79 -5.27 5.89
C TYR A 458 -25.04 -6.10 5.53
N ALA A 459 -25.95 -6.32 6.46
CA ALA A 459 -27.20 -7.04 6.20
C ALA A 459 -28.07 -6.33 5.13
N GLU A 460 -28.19 -5.01 5.20
CA GLU A 460 -28.92 -4.21 4.22
C GLU A 460 -28.27 -4.30 2.83
N SER A 461 -26.94 -4.23 2.75
CA SER A 461 -26.22 -4.34 1.48
C SER A 461 -26.36 -5.74 0.87
N GLN A 462 -26.27 -6.80 1.67
CA GLN A 462 -26.50 -8.17 1.22
C GLN A 462 -27.96 -8.37 0.73
N ALA A 463 -28.93 -7.76 1.39
CA ALA A 463 -30.32 -7.77 0.93
C ALA A 463 -30.49 -7.01 -0.41
N ASN A 464 -29.84 -5.86 -0.56
CA ASN A 464 -29.86 -5.08 -1.80
C ASN A 464 -29.19 -5.82 -2.97
N ASN A 465 -28.05 -6.48 -2.73
CA ASN A 465 -27.38 -7.32 -3.71
C ASN A 465 -28.28 -8.46 -4.20
N LEU A 466 -28.97 -9.12 -3.25
CA LEU A 466 -29.92 -10.18 -3.59
C LEU A 466 -31.12 -9.64 -4.38
N TYR A 467 -31.65 -8.48 -3.99
CA TYR A 467 -32.75 -7.82 -4.71
C TYR A 467 -32.35 -7.43 -6.14
N ALA A 468 -31.14 -6.89 -6.32
CA ALA A 468 -30.59 -6.54 -7.64
C ALA A 468 -30.43 -7.79 -8.52
N PHE A 469 -29.90 -8.88 -7.96
CA PHE A 469 -29.79 -10.17 -8.63
C PHE A 469 -31.16 -10.73 -9.06
N ILE A 470 -32.16 -10.71 -8.17
CA ILE A 470 -33.53 -11.15 -8.48
C ILE A 470 -34.12 -10.29 -9.59
N THR A 471 -33.96 -8.97 -9.52
CA THR A 471 -34.46 -8.02 -10.52
C THR A 471 -33.83 -8.28 -11.89
N GLN A 472 -32.52 -8.51 -11.94
CA GLN A 472 -31.79 -8.81 -13.17
C GLN A 472 -32.23 -10.14 -13.78
N LEU A 473 -32.43 -11.18 -12.96
CA LEU A 473 -32.96 -12.47 -13.41
C LEU A 473 -34.39 -12.35 -13.96
N LEU A 474 -35.25 -11.57 -13.29
CA LEU A 474 -36.62 -11.34 -13.77
C LEU A 474 -36.62 -10.64 -15.13
N GLN A 475 -35.74 -9.65 -15.32
CA GLN A 475 -35.61 -8.96 -16.60
C GLN A 475 -35.14 -9.89 -17.73
N ASP A 476 -34.12 -10.73 -17.47
CA ASP A 476 -33.63 -11.71 -18.46
C ASP A 476 -34.73 -12.72 -18.86
N LEU A 477 -35.51 -13.19 -17.89
CA LEU A 477 -36.65 -14.08 -18.16
C LEU A 477 -37.76 -13.42 -18.97
N GLU A 478 -38.03 -12.13 -18.73
CA GLU A 478 -39.01 -11.37 -19.52
C GLU A 478 -38.54 -11.15 -20.97
N GLU A 479 -37.26 -10.89 -21.18
CA GLU A 479 -36.65 -10.76 -22.50
C GLU A 479 -36.70 -12.08 -23.27
N GLU A 480 -36.38 -13.21 -22.63
CA GLU A 480 -36.47 -14.54 -23.23
C GLU A 480 -37.91 -14.89 -23.61
N LYS A 481 -38.87 -14.60 -22.72
CA LYS A 481 -40.31 -14.75 -22.99
C LYS A 481 -40.73 -13.91 -24.20
N ARG A 482 -40.20 -12.69 -24.35
CA ARG A 482 -40.47 -11.82 -25.50
C ARG A 482 -39.85 -12.39 -26.79
N GLY A 483 -38.62 -12.87 -26.73
CA GLY A 483 -37.93 -13.52 -27.85
C GLY A 483 -38.67 -14.75 -28.37
N LEU A 484 -39.12 -15.63 -27.48
CA LEU A 484 -39.91 -16.81 -27.83
C LEU A 484 -41.23 -16.44 -28.49
N LYS A 485 -41.94 -15.43 -27.98
CA LYS A 485 -43.17 -14.93 -28.62
C LYS A 485 -42.92 -14.44 -30.05
N THR A 486 -41.84 -13.69 -30.27
CA THR A 486 -41.47 -13.20 -31.61
C THR A 486 -41.13 -14.36 -32.56
N LEU A 487 -40.41 -15.37 -32.07
CA LEU A 487 -40.02 -16.54 -32.86
C LEU A 487 -41.24 -17.39 -33.25
N ILE A 488 -42.17 -17.59 -32.31
CA ILE A 488 -43.47 -18.26 -32.56
C ILE A 488 -44.26 -17.46 -33.60
N LEU A 489 -44.32 -16.13 -33.48
CA LEU A 489 -45.00 -15.29 -34.46
C LEU A 489 -44.37 -15.39 -35.85
N ALA A 490 -43.04 -15.41 -35.95
CA ALA A 490 -42.31 -15.57 -37.21
C ALA A 490 -42.58 -16.94 -37.86
N LEU A 491 -42.53 -18.02 -37.07
CA LEU A 491 -42.83 -19.37 -37.54
C LEU A 491 -44.30 -19.56 -37.96
N SER A 492 -45.22 -18.84 -37.31
CA SER A 492 -46.63 -18.84 -37.70
C SER A 492 -46.92 -18.09 -38.99
N LYS A 493 -46.05 -17.15 -39.39
CA LYS A 493 -46.14 -16.39 -40.65
C LYS A 493 -45.40 -17.05 -41.82
N SER A 494 -44.55 -18.04 -41.55
CA SER A 494 -43.83 -18.81 -42.59
C SER A 494 -44.52 -20.10 -43.00
N LYS A 495 -45.70 -20.39 -42.43
CA LYS A 495 -46.66 -21.40 -42.87
C LYS A 495 -47.81 -20.70 -43.57
#